data_AF-A0A7A6LWU8-F1
#
_entry.id   AF-A0A7A6LWU8-F1
#
_cell.length_a   1.000
_cell.length_b   1.000
_cell.length_c   1.000
_cell.angle_alpha   90.00
_cell.angle_beta   90.00
_cell.angle_gamma   90.00
#
_symmetry.space_group_name_H-M   'P 1'
#
loop_
_entity.id
_entity.type
_entity.pdbx_description
1 polymer ?
#
loop_
_entity_poly.entity_id
_entity_poly.type
_entity_poly.pdbx_seq_one_letter_code
_entity_poly.pdbx_strand_id
1 'polypeptide(L)'
;SASSSAGTASTKAREAAKSAAAAESSKSAAATSASAAKTSETNAAASQKSAATSASTATTKASEAATSARGAAASKEAAKSSETNASSSASSAASSATAAGNSAKAAKTSETNAKSSETAAGQSASAAAGSKTAAALSASAASTSAGLASASATAAGKSAESAASSASTATTKAGKATEQATAAARSASAAKTSETNAKTSADNAASSKAAAASSASSAASSASSASASKDEATRQASAAKGSATTATTKASEAAGSATAASQSKVAAESAATRAEIAAKRAEDIASAVALEDASTTKKGIVQLSSATNSTSESLAATPKAVKAAYDLA
;
A
#
# COMPACT_ATOMS: atom_id res chain seq x y z
N SER A 1 -101.88 217.09 -47.66
CA SER A 1 -102.33 216.68 -46.31
C SER A 1 -101.77 215.30 -45.98
N ALA A 2 -101.23 215.15 -44.77
CA ALA A 2 -100.32 214.12 -44.25
C ALA A 2 -100.87 212.67 -44.10
N SER A 3 -101.89 212.26 -44.86
CA SER A 3 -102.50 210.92 -44.74
C SER A 3 -101.83 209.85 -45.62
N SER A 4 -101.08 210.23 -46.65
CA SER A 4 -100.42 209.27 -47.57
C SER A 4 -99.08 208.73 -47.06
N SER A 5 -98.49 209.32 -46.01
CA SER A 5 -97.21 208.88 -45.44
C SER A 5 -97.35 207.78 -44.37
N ALA A 6 -98.53 207.61 -43.75
CA ALA A 6 -98.78 206.58 -42.73
C ALA A 6 -99.05 205.19 -43.34
N GLY A 7 -99.67 205.12 -44.53
CA GLY A 7 -99.86 203.88 -45.28
C GLY A 7 -98.53 203.24 -45.70
N THR A 8 -97.54 204.07 -46.03
CA THR A 8 -96.17 203.69 -46.41
C THR A 8 -95.40 202.98 -45.29
N ALA A 9 -95.79 203.17 -44.03
CA ALA A 9 -95.15 202.52 -42.89
C ALA A 9 -95.77 201.13 -42.58
N SER A 10 -97.10 200.98 -42.72
CA SER A 10 -97.80 199.74 -42.36
C SER A 10 -97.57 198.60 -43.35
N THR A 11 -97.55 198.87 -44.66
CA THR A 11 -97.25 197.86 -45.70
C THR A 11 -95.79 197.38 -45.62
N LYS A 12 -94.83 198.29 -45.43
CA LYS A 12 -93.43 197.92 -45.22
C LYS A 12 -93.22 197.07 -43.96
N ALA A 13 -93.96 197.32 -42.88
CA ALA A 13 -93.90 196.48 -41.68
C ALA A 13 -94.46 195.07 -41.93
N ARG A 14 -95.53 194.93 -42.71
CA ARG A 14 -96.11 193.62 -43.10
C ARG A 14 -95.21 192.83 -44.05
N GLU A 15 -94.57 193.50 -45.00
CA GLU A 15 -93.58 192.87 -45.90
C GLU A 15 -92.31 192.47 -45.14
N ALA A 16 -91.85 193.28 -44.19
CA ALA A 16 -90.76 192.92 -43.30
C ALA A 16 -91.12 191.69 -42.43
N ALA A 17 -92.36 191.60 -41.93
CA ALA A 17 -92.83 190.43 -41.17
C ALA A 17 -92.93 189.16 -42.04
N LYS A 18 -93.37 189.28 -43.31
CA LYS A 18 -93.41 188.16 -44.26
C LYS A 18 -92.00 187.68 -44.63
N SER A 19 -91.07 188.59 -44.87
CA SER A 19 -89.66 188.26 -45.12
C SER A 19 -88.98 187.67 -43.88
N ALA A 20 -89.29 188.15 -42.68
CA ALA A 20 -88.80 187.56 -41.43
C ALA A 20 -89.34 186.12 -41.25
N ALA A 21 -90.63 185.88 -41.53
CA ALA A 21 -91.21 184.54 -41.49
C ALA A 21 -90.60 183.59 -42.56
N ALA A 22 -90.35 184.10 -43.77
CA ALA A 22 -89.68 183.34 -44.84
C ALA A 22 -88.21 183.02 -44.51
N ALA A 23 -87.51 183.95 -43.85
CA ALA A 23 -86.16 183.72 -43.35
C ALA A 23 -86.14 182.67 -42.23
N GLU A 24 -87.10 182.71 -41.30
CA GLU A 24 -87.21 181.71 -40.23
C GLU A 24 -87.61 180.32 -40.79
N SER A 25 -88.47 180.28 -41.81
CA SER A 25 -88.80 179.05 -42.55
C SER A 25 -87.59 178.50 -43.31
N SER A 26 -86.78 179.36 -43.95
CA SER A 26 -85.58 178.93 -44.67
C SER A 26 -84.48 178.45 -43.72
N LYS A 27 -84.34 179.11 -42.57
CA LYS A 27 -83.47 178.68 -41.47
C LYS A 27 -83.92 177.33 -40.90
N SER A 28 -85.23 177.12 -40.76
CA SER A 28 -85.80 175.83 -40.36
C SER A 28 -85.55 174.74 -41.40
N ALA A 29 -85.75 175.03 -42.69
CA ALA A 29 -85.45 174.09 -43.77
C ALA A 29 -83.96 173.74 -43.87
N ALA A 30 -83.07 174.73 -43.70
CA ALA A 30 -81.63 174.52 -43.64
C ALA A 30 -81.23 173.67 -42.43
N ALA A 31 -81.85 173.90 -41.26
CA ALA A 31 -81.65 173.09 -40.07
C ALA A 31 -82.14 171.64 -40.26
N THR A 32 -83.28 171.43 -40.93
CA THR A 32 -83.79 170.11 -41.31
C THR A 32 -82.86 169.40 -42.29
N SER A 33 -82.36 170.10 -43.31
CA SER A 33 -81.39 169.54 -44.26
C SER A 33 -80.05 169.21 -43.60
N ALA A 34 -79.56 170.05 -42.70
CA ALA A 34 -78.33 169.78 -41.95
C ALA A 34 -78.49 168.57 -41.03
N SER A 35 -79.65 168.41 -40.37
CA SER A 35 -79.95 167.23 -39.56
C SER A 35 -80.14 165.98 -40.40
N ALA A 36 -80.75 166.07 -41.58
CA ALA A 36 -80.84 164.97 -42.54
C ALA A 36 -79.47 164.55 -43.09
N ALA A 37 -78.59 165.50 -43.42
CA ALA A 37 -77.21 165.22 -43.84
C ALA A 37 -76.42 164.52 -42.72
N LYS A 38 -76.53 165.00 -41.49
CA LYS A 38 -75.89 164.37 -40.32
C LYS A 38 -76.44 162.96 -40.04
N THR A 39 -77.73 162.75 -40.26
CA THR A 39 -78.36 161.41 -40.21
C THR A 39 -77.81 160.52 -41.32
N SER A 40 -77.64 161.05 -42.54
CA SER A 40 -77.06 160.31 -43.67
C SER A 40 -75.59 159.96 -43.44
N GLU A 41 -74.78 160.86 -42.89
CA GLU A 41 -73.39 160.57 -42.48
C GLU A 41 -73.35 159.47 -41.41
N THR A 42 -74.26 159.53 -40.43
CA THR A 42 -74.41 158.49 -39.40
C THR A 42 -74.76 157.15 -40.01
N ASN A 43 -75.70 157.11 -40.97
CA ASN A 43 -76.12 155.89 -41.66
C ASN A 43 -75.01 155.33 -42.56
N ALA A 44 -74.23 156.19 -43.24
CA ALA A 44 -73.08 155.78 -44.04
C ALA A 44 -71.99 155.17 -43.16
N ALA A 45 -71.68 155.80 -42.02
CA ALA A 45 -70.75 155.27 -41.03
C ALA A 45 -71.23 153.93 -40.43
N ALA A 46 -72.53 153.81 -40.12
CA ALA A 46 -73.14 152.57 -39.64
C ALA A 46 -73.07 151.44 -40.69
N SER A 47 -73.25 151.79 -41.98
CA SER A 47 -73.14 150.83 -43.09
C SER A 47 -71.70 150.37 -43.30
N GLN A 48 -70.72 151.27 -43.22
CA GLN A 48 -69.29 150.90 -43.27
C GLN A 48 -68.90 150.01 -42.10
N LYS A 49 -69.35 150.32 -40.88
CA LYS A 49 -69.12 149.48 -39.70
C LYS A 49 -69.75 148.09 -39.89
N SER A 50 -70.98 148.03 -40.39
CA SER A 50 -71.67 146.77 -40.69
C SER A 50 -70.93 145.96 -41.77
N ALA A 51 -70.44 146.60 -42.83
CA ALA A 51 -69.63 145.96 -43.86
C ALA A 51 -68.31 145.43 -43.31
N ALA A 52 -67.63 146.19 -42.45
CA ALA A 52 -66.41 145.75 -41.76
C ALA A 52 -66.68 144.56 -40.82
N THR A 53 -67.79 144.57 -40.07
CA THR A 53 -68.22 143.45 -39.23
C THR A 53 -68.53 142.21 -40.07
N SER A 54 -69.24 142.36 -41.19
CA SER A 54 -69.52 141.25 -42.12
C SER A 54 -68.24 140.68 -42.73
N ALA A 55 -67.28 141.53 -43.12
CA ALA A 55 -65.99 141.09 -43.64
C ALA A 55 -65.17 140.34 -42.57
N SER A 56 -65.13 140.84 -41.33
CA SER A 56 -64.48 140.14 -40.21
C SER A 56 -65.15 138.79 -39.90
N THR A 57 -66.48 138.73 -39.97
CA THR A 57 -67.25 137.50 -39.81
C THR A 57 -66.92 136.50 -40.93
N ALA A 58 -66.84 136.95 -42.18
CA ALA A 58 -66.45 136.12 -43.32
C ALA A 58 -65.03 135.56 -43.18
N THR A 59 -64.06 136.39 -42.77
CA THR A 59 -62.67 135.95 -42.51
C THR A 59 -62.60 134.93 -41.38
N THR A 60 -63.39 135.13 -40.32
CA THR A 60 -63.49 134.18 -39.20
C THR A 60 -64.07 132.85 -39.68
N LYS A 61 -65.18 132.88 -40.43
CA LYS A 61 -65.81 131.67 -41.00
C LYS A 61 -64.88 130.94 -41.99
N ALA A 62 -64.12 131.67 -42.80
CA ALA A 62 -63.11 131.07 -43.67
C ALA A 62 -61.99 130.38 -42.86
N SER A 63 -61.56 130.98 -41.75
CA SER A 63 -60.54 130.40 -40.86
C SER A 63 -61.06 129.18 -40.10
N GLU A 64 -62.31 129.23 -39.63
CA GLU A 64 -63.01 128.07 -39.04
C GLU A 64 -63.14 126.94 -40.06
N ALA A 65 -63.53 127.24 -41.30
CA ALA A 65 -63.63 126.25 -42.38
C ALA A 65 -62.26 125.64 -42.72
N ALA A 66 -61.20 126.45 -42.81
CA ALA A 66 -59.85 125.95 -43.03
C ALA A 66 -59.35 125.07 -41.88
N THR A 67 -59.68 125.42 -40.63
CA THR A 67 -59.36 124.61 -39.45
C THR A 67 -60.12 123.29 -39.46
N SER A 68 -61.41 123.32 -39.81
CA SER A 68 -62.23 122.11 -39.96
C SER A 68 -61.72 121.19 -41.07
N ALA A 69 -61.27 121.76 -42.21
CA ALA A 69 -60.69 121.00 -43.30
C ALA A 69 -59.37 120.32 -42.88
N ARG A 70 -58.52 121.02 -42.13
CA ARG A 70 -57.30 120.44 -41.52
C ARG A 70 -57.64 119.31 -40.54
N GLY A 71 -58.65 119.50 -39.69
CA GLY A 71 -59.12 118.46 -38.76
C GLY A 71 -59.66 117.22 -39.46
N ALA A 72 -60.37 117.40 -40.59
CA ALA A 72 -60.85 116.31 -41.42
C ALA A 72 -59.70 115.54 -42.10
N ALA A 73 -58.68 116.25 -42.61
CA ALA A 73 -57.47 115.63 -43.16
C ALA A 73 -56.72 114.80 -42.09
N ALA A 74 -56.47 115.39 -40.91
CA ALA A 74 -55.84 114.71 -39.79
C ALA A 74 -56.62 113.46 -39.35
N SER A 75 -57.96 113.53 -39.34
CA SER A 75 -58.81 112.37 -39.01
C SER A 75 -58.69 111.27 -40.07
N LYS A 76 -58.59 111.63 -41.35
CA LYS A 76 -58.37 110.68 -42.45
C LYS A 76 -57.00 109.99 -42.33
N GLU A 77 -55.95 110.73 -41.99
CA GLU A 77 -54.62 110.16 -41.73
C GLU A 77 -54.63 109.24 -40.49
N ALA A 78 -55.30 109.64 -39.40
CA ALA A 78 -55.46 108.84 -38.20
C ALA A 78 -56.23 107.53 -38.46
N ALA A 79 -57.28 107.58 -39.28
CA ALA A 79 -58.03 106.40 -39.70
C ALA A 79 -57.15 105.42 -40.49
N LYS A 80 -56.34 105.92 -41.42
CA LYS A 80 -55.42 105.09 -42.22
C LYS A 80 -54.29 104.47 -41.37
N SER A 81 -53.78 105.22 -40.39
CA SER A 81 -52.84 104.69 -39.40
C SER A 81 -53.49 103.59 -38.55
N SER A 82 -54.74 103.78 -38.12
CA SER A 82 -55.50 102.79 -37.36
C SER A 82 -55.75 101.50 -38.16
N GLU A 83 -56.06 101.61 -39.46
CA GLU A 83 -56.21 100.46 -40.37
C GLU A 83 -54.89 99.67 -40.51
N THR A 84 -53.77 100.39 -40.60
CA THR A 84 -52.42 99.79 -40.65
C THR A 84 -52.08 99.08 -39.34
N ASN A 85 -52.38 99.71 -38.20
CA ASN A 85 -52.16 99.12 -36.88
C ASN A 85 -53.02 97.87 -36.68
N ALA A 86 -54.30 97.91 -37.08
CA ALA A 86 -55.20 96.75 -37.02
C ALA A 86 -54.66 95.57 -37.86
N SER A 87 -54.18 95.86 -39.07
CA SER A 87 -53.57 94.85 -39.95
C SER A 87 -52.29 94.24 -39.36
N SER A 88 -51.47 95.08 -38.72
CA SER A 88 -50.25 94.65 -38.03
C SER A 88 -50.58 93.77 -36.82
N SER A 89 -51.54 94.18 -36.00
CA SER A 89 -52.02 93.40 -34.86
C SER A 89 -52.62 92.04 -35.28
N ALA A 90 -53.37 92.00 -36.38
CA ALA A 90 -53.88 90.75 -36.94
C ALA A 90 -52.75 89.80 -37.36
N SER A 91 -51.70 90.33 -38.00
CA SER A 91 -50.51 89.57 -38.41
C SER A 91 -49.72 89.03 -37.22
N SER A 92 -49.56 89.85 -36.16
CA SER A 92 -48.95 89.42 -34.90
C SER A 92 -49.77 88.32 -34.22
N ALA A 93 -51.10 88.46 -34.18
CA ALA A 93 -51.99 87.45 -33.61
C ALA A 93 -51.91 86.11 -34.36
N ALA A 94 -51.87 86.14 -35.70
CA ALA A 94 -51.69 84.94 -36.52
C ALA A 94 -50.32 84.26 -36.27
N SER A 95 -49.26 85.05 -36.11
CA SER A 95 -47.92 84.56 -35.78
C SER A 95 -47.90 83.92 -34.39
N SER A 96 -48.51 84.56 -33.40
CA SER A 96 -48.66 84.01 -32.05
C SER A 96 -49.48 82.72 -32.02
N ALA A 97 -50.56 82.63 -32.79
CA ALA A 97 -51.35 81.40 -32.93
C ALA A 97 -50.51 80.25 -33.52
N THR A 98 -49.68 80.55 -34.51
CA THR A 98 -48.75 79.57 -35.11
C THR A 98 -47.70 79.11 -34.09
N ALA A 99 -47.12 80.04 -33.32
CA ALA A 99 -46.16 79.73 -32.26
C ALA A 99 -46.80 78.82 -31.18
N ALA A 100 -48.01 79.15 -30.73
CA ALA A 100 -48.75 78.33 -29.78
C ALA A 100 -49.03 76.91 -30.31
N GLY A 101 -49.40 76.80 -31.60
CA GLY A 101 -49.59 75.51 -32.27
C GLY A 101 -48.31 74.66 -32.33
N ASN A 102 -47.17 75.29 -32.60
CA ASN A 102 -45.86 74.62 -32.62
C ASN A 102 -45.43 74.19 -31.21
N SER A 103 -45.63 75.03 -30.19
CA SER A 103 -45.38 74.67 -28.79
C SER A 103 -46.25 73.50 -28.34
N ALA A 104 -47.52 73.45 -28.74
CA ALA A 104 -48.41 72.33 -28.43
C ALA A 104 -47.94 71.01 -29.09
N LYS A 105 -47.44 71.07 -30.33
CA LYS A 105 -46.83 69.90 -30.99
C LYS A 105 -45.55 69.45 -30.26
N ALA A 106 -44.68 70.38 -29.90
CA ALA A 106 -43.46 70.08 -29.15
C ALA A 106 -43.77 69.42 -27.79
N ALA A 107 -44.79 69.91 -27.07
CA ALA A 107 -45.23 69.32 -25.81
C ALA A 107 -45.72 67.87 -25.98
N LYS A 108 -46.50 67.58 -27.03
CA LYS A 108 -46.93 66.19 -27.34
C LYS A 108 -45.76 65.27 -27.69
N THR A 109 -44.77 65.77 -28.42
CA THR A 109 -43.53 65.03 -28.70
C THR A 109 -42.77 64.73 -27.40
N SER A 110 -42.64 65.71 -26.51
CA SER A 110 -42.01 65.52 -25.21
C SER A 110 -42.76 64.50 -24.34
N GLU A 111 -44.10 64.51 -24.34
CA GLU A 111 -44.91 63.51 -23.64
C GLU A 111 -44.63 62.09 -24.18
N THR A 112 -44.52 61.94 -25.50
CA THR A 112 -44.20 60.67 -26.14
C THR A 112 -42.80 60.19 -25.76
N ASN A 113 -41.81 61.09 -25.79
CA ASN A 113 -40.43 60.78 -25.41
C ASN A 113 -40.33 60.39 -23.92
N ALA A 114 -41.12 61.01 -23.05
CA ALA A 114 -41.19 60.66 -21.63
C ALA A 114 -41.73 59.23 -21.44
N LYS A 115 -42.83 58.86 -22.12
CA LYS A 115 -43.38 57.48 -22.08
C LYS A 115 -42.41 56.44 -22.63
N SER A 116 -41.70 56.75 -23.71
CA SER A 116 -40.65 55.87 -24.25
C SER A 116 -39.50 55.68 -23.26
N SER A 117 -39.10 56.75 -22.57
CA SER A 117 -38.04 56.70 -21.55
C SER A 117 -38.47 55.89 -20.33
N GLU A 118 -39.72 56.03 -19.89
CA GLU A 118 -40.30 55.20 -18.83
C GLU A 118 -40.30 53.71 -19.20
N THR A 119 -40.67 53.38 -20.44
CA THR A 119 -40.62 52.01 -20.95
C THR A 119 -39.19 51.46 -21.00
N ALA A 120 -38.22 52.27 -21.44
CA ALA A 120 -36.81 51.89 -21.46
C ALA A 120 -36.24 51.67 -20.04
N ALA A 121 -36.63 52.49 -19.07
CA ALA A 121 -36.29 52.32 -17.66
C ALA A 121 -36.87 51.02 -17.09
N GLY A 122 -38.14 50.71 -17.40
CA GLY A 122 -38.79 49.45 -17.00
C GLY A 122 -38.11 48.20 -17.58
N GLN A 123 -37.71 48.24 -18.86
CA GLN A 123 -36.93 47.17 -19.47
C GLN A 123 -35.55 47.00 -18.82
N SER A 124 -34.87 48.11 -18.53
CA SER A 124 -33.56 48.10 -17.86
C SER A 124 -33.66 47.52 -16.45
N ALA A 125 -34.71 47.86 -15.70
CA ALA A 125 -34.96 47.28 -14.38
C ALA A 125 -35.23 45.76 -14.46
N SER A 126 -36.00 45.32 -15.45
CA SER A 126 -36.27 43.89 -15.69
C SER A 126 -35.00 43.12 -16.05
N ALA A 127 -34.15 43.70 -16.90
CA ALA A 127 -32.85 43.12 -17.24
C ALA A 127 -31.92 43.03 -16.01
N ALA A 128 -31.91 44.05 -15.15
CA ALA A 128 -31.15 44.03 -13.91
C ALA A 128 -31.64 42.93 -12.94
N ALA A 129 -32.95 42.74 -12.81
CA ALA A 129 -33.53 41.66 -12.01
C ALA A 129 -33.19 40.26 -12.58
N GLY A 130 -33.22 40.12 -13.91
CA GLY A 130 -32.77 38.91 -14.60
C GLY A 130 -31.29 38.59 -14.31
N SER A 131 -30.41 39.58 -14.45
CA SER A 131 -28.99 39.46 -14.12
C SER A 131 -28.74 39.09 -12.66
N LYS A 132 -29.49 39.66 -11.71
CA LYS A 132 -29.41 39.30 -10.28
C LYS A 132 -29.77 37.82 -10.06
N THR A 133 -30.80 37.34 -10.76
CA THR A 133 -31.22 35.93 -10.69
C THR A 133 -30.17 35.00 -11.28
N ALA A 134 -29.62 35.35 -12.45
CA ALA A 134 -28.53 34.60 -13.08
C ALA A 134 -27.29 34.50 -12.18
N ALA A 135 -26.89 35.62 -11.55
CA ALA A 135 -25.78 35.65 -10.62
C ALA A 135 -26.01 34.73 -9.39
N ALA A 136 -27.23 34.71 -8.85
CA ALA A 136 -27.58 33.82 -7.75
C ALA A 136 -27.51 32.34 -8.14
N LEU A 137 -28.02 31.98 -9.34
CA LEU A 137 -27.93 30.62 -9.87
C LEU A 137 -26.48 30.19 -10.09
N SER A 138 -25.64 31.08 -10.64
CA SER A 138 -24.21 30.82 -10.80
C SER A 138 -23.50 30.60 -9.46
N ALA A 139 -23.85 31.37 -8.42
CA ALA A 139 -23.32 31.17 -7.08
C ALA A 139 -23.73 29.79 -6.50
N SER A 140 -24.99 29.38 -6.64
CA SER A 140 -25.47 28.05 -6.21
C SER A 140 -24.77 26.90 -6.96
N ALA A 141 -24.55 27.06 -8.27
CA ALA A 141 -23.82 26.09 -9.08
C ALA A 141 -22.35 25.98 -8.63
N ALA A 142 -21.70 27.09 -8.31
CA ALA A 142 -20.35 27.12 -7.76
C ALA A 142 -20.28 26.42 -6.39
N SER A 143 -21.23 26.67 -5.49
CA SER A 143 -21.30 25.98 -4.19
C SER A 143 -21.50 24.47 -4.34
N THR A 144 -22.34 24.05 -5.28
CA THR A 144 -22.56 22.62 -5.58
C THR A 144 -21.27 21.97 -6.09
N SER A 145 -20.58 22.65 -7.02
CA SER A 145 -19.31 22.18 -7.59
C SER A 145 -18.22 22.06 -6.54
N ALA A 146 -18.14 23.02 -5.61
CA ALA A 146 -17.24 22.96 -4.47
C ALA A 146 -17.53 21.75 -3.57
N GLY A 147 -18.81 21.46 -3.29
CA GLY A 147 -19.21 20.27 -2.53
C GLY A 147 -18.80 18.95 -3.20
N LEU A 148 -19.00 18.84 -4.52
CA LEU A 148 -18.56 17.67 -5.30
C LEU A 148 -17.04 17.49 -5.29
N ALA A 149 -16.29 18.59 -5.33
CA ALA A 149 -14.83 18.56 -5.23
C ALA A 149 -14.38 18.06 -3.84
N SER A 150 -14.99 18.54 -2.75
CA SER A 150 -14.70 18.06 -1.39
C SER A 150 -15.04 16.58 -1.21
N ALA A 151 -16.17 16.12 -1.76
CA ALA A 151 -16.55 14.71 -1.74
C ALA A 151 -15.53 13.84 -2.51
N SER A 152 -15.08 14.29 -3.68
CA SER A 152 -14.06 13.61 -4.49
C SER A 152 -12.72 13.53 -3.76
N ALA A 153 -12.29 14.61 -3.10
CA ALA A 153 -11.07 14.61 -2.29
C ALA A 153 -11.16 13.60 -1.12
N THR A 154 -12.33 13.50 -0.47
CA THR A 154 -12.56 12.51 0.59
C THR A 154 -12.49 11.08 0.05
N ALA A 155 -13.07 10.81 -1.12
CA ALA A 155 -13.02 9.50 -1.77
C ALA A 155 -11.59 9.10 -2.16
N ALA A 156 -10.80 10.06 -2.66
CA ALA A 156 -9.39 9.85 -2.96
C ALA A 156 -8.59 9.50 -1.69
N GLY A 157 -8.85 10.18 -0.56
CA GLY A 157 -8.25 9.87 0.74
C GLY A 157 -8.52 8.43 1.18
N LYS A 158 -9.79 7.99 1.16
CA LYS A 158 -10.16 6.60 1.50
C LYS A 158 -9.51 5.57 0.58
N SER A 159 -9.36 5.90 -0.69
CA SER A 159 -8.68 5.02 -1.67
C SER A 159 -7.19 4.89 -1.35
N ALA A 160 -6.54 5.98 -0.94
CA ALA A 160 -5.14 5.96 -0.51
C ALA A 160 -4.95 5.12 0.77
N GLU A 161 -5.84 5.24 1.76
CA GLU A 161 -5.83 4.40 2.98
C GLU A 161 -5.99 2.91 2.66
N SER A 162 -6.89 2.59 1.71
CA SER A 162 -7.11 1.22 1.24
C SER A 162 -5.88 0.66 0.53
N ALA A 163 -5.20 1.48 -0.29
CA ALA A 163 -3.96 1.11 -0.94
C ALA A 163 -2.83 0.88 0.07
N ALA A 164 -2.69 1.74 1.08
CA ALA A 164 -1.72 1.57 2.17
C ALA A 164 -1.96 0.26 2.95
N SER A 165 -3.21 -0.03 3.31
CA SER A 165 -3.59 -1.27 4.00
C SER A 165 -3.29 -2.52 3.17
N SER A 166 -3.51 -2.44 1.86
CA SER A 166 -3.20 -3.51 0.91
C SER A 166 -1.68 -3.74 0.82
N ALA A 167 -0.89 -2.67 0.78
CA ALA A 167 0.57 -2.74 0.79
C ALA A 167 1.10 -3.38 2.08
N SER A 168 0.58 -3.01 3.25
CA SER A 168 0.94 -3.65 4.53
C SER A 168 0.63 -5.15 4.52
N THR A 169 -0.54 -5.53 4.00
CA THR A 169 -0.93 -6.94 3.87
C THR A 169 0.02 -7.70 2.95
N ALA A 170 0.43 -7.10 1.83
CA ALA A 170 1.41 -7.69 0.92
C ALA A 170 2.76 -7.91 1.60
N THR A 171 3.26 -6.92 2.37
CA THR A 171 4.49 -7.03 3.16
C THR A 171 4.40 -8.16 4.19
N THR A 172 3.28 -8.27 4.92
CA THR A 172 3.08 -9.37 5.87
C THR A 172 3.08 -10.74 5.17
N LYS A 173 2.43 -10.87 4.02
CA LYS A 173 2.43 -12.11 3.24
C LYS A 173 3.83 -12.47 2.75
N ALA A 174 4.61 -11.48 2.29
CA ALA A 174 6.01 -11.69 1.89
C ALA A 174 6.88 -12.17 3.07
N GLY A 175 6.69 -11.60 4.27
CA GLY A 175 7.36 -12.06 5.49
C GLY A 175 7.04 -13.53 5.80
N LYS A 176 5.75 -13.89 5.81
CA LYS A 176 5.31 -15.28 6.03
C LYS A 176 5.85 -16.25 4.97
N ALA A 177 5.93 -15.83 3.71
CA ALA A 177 6.52 -16.65 2.65
C ALA A 177 8.02 -16.90 2.90
N THR A 178 8.75 -15.89 3.38
CA THR A 178 10.17 -16.01 3.74
C THR A 178 10.37 -16.95 4.93
N GLU A 179 9.52 -16.87 5.95
CA GLU A 179 9.53 -17.80 7.09
C GLU A 179 9.30 -19.25 6.64
N GLN A 180 8.32 -19.47 5.76
CA GLN A 180 8.04 -20.81 5.20
C GLN A 180 9.21 -21.34 4.37
N ALA A 181 9.82 -20.51 3.52
CA ALA A 181 11.00 -20.89 2.76
C ALA A 181 12.15 -21.32 3.69
N THR A 182 12.35 -20.60 4.80
CA THR A 182 13.36 -20.95 5.80
C THR A 182 13.02 -22.25 6.52
N ALA A 183 11.75 -22.48 6.86
CA ALA A 183 11.29 -23.73 7.45
C ALA A 183 11.47 -24.93 6.50
N ALA A 184 11.19 -24.75 5.21
CA ALA A 184 11.42 -25.75 4.17
C ALA A 184 12.91 -26.08 4.03
N ALA A 185 13.78 -25.07 4.03
CA ALA A 185 15.24 -25.26 3.99
C ALA A 185 15.75 -26.05 5.22
N ARG A 186 15.26 -25.72 6.42
CA ARG A 186 15.58 -26.49 7.64
C ARG A 186 15.11 -27.94 7.55
N SER A 187 13.92 -28.17 7.03
CA SER A 187 13.36 -29.52 6.83
C SER A 187 14.20 -30.33 5.85
N ALA A 188 14.66 -29.70 4.75
CA ALA A 188 15.55 -30.34 3.79
C ALA A 188 16.91 -30.72 4.41
N SER A 189 17.49 -29.84 5.23
CA SER A 189 18.72 -30.15 5.99
C SER A 189 18.51 -31.31 6.96
N ALA A 190 17.39 -31.32 7.70
CA ALA A 190 17.04 -32.40 8.61
C ALA A 190 16.88 -33.74 7.86
N ALA A 191 16.27 -33.73 6.67
CA ALA A 191 16.17 -34.91 5.82
C ALA A 191 17.54 -35.44 5.39
N LYS A 192 18.48 -34.57 4.97
CA LYS A 192 19.86 -34.97 4.64
C LYS A 192 20.60 -35.58 5.84
N THR A 193 20.43 -35.00 7.03
CA THR A 193 20.98 -35.58 8.27
C THR A 193 20.39 -36.96 8.53
N SER A 194 19.08 -37.15 8.35
CA SER A 194 18.43 -38.44 8.50
C SER A 194 18.94 -39.49 7.50
N GLU A 195 19.19 -39.10 6.25
CA GLU A 195 19.79 -39.96 5.23
C GLU A 195 21.19 -40.43 5.65
N THR A 196 22.01 -39.50 6.17
CA THR A 196 23.34 -39.82 6.70
C THR A 196 23.25 -40.81 7.86
N ASN A 197 22.36 -40.56 8.82
CA ASN A 197 22.16 -41.44 9.98
C ASN A 197 21.68 -42.84 9.56
N ALA A 198 20.81 -42.93 8.55
CA ALA A 198 20.36 -44.20 7.99
C ALA A 198 21.53 -44.96 7.34
N LYS A 199 22.38 -44.27 6.58
CA LYS A 199 23.60 -44.87 6.00
C LYS A 199 24.56 -45.37 7.08
N THR A 200 24.84 -44.56 8.10
CA THR A 200 25.66 -44.98 9.25
C THR A 200 25.07 -46.22 9.95
N SER A 201 23.76 -46.26 10.12
CA SER A 201 23.08 -47.42 10.72
C SER A 201 23.23 -48.67 9.86
N ALA A 202 23.16 -48.55 8.54
CA ALA A 202 23.41 -49.66 7.61
C ALA A 202 24.87 -50.15 7.69
N ASP A 203 25.85 -49.24 7.75
CA ASP A 203 27.26 -49.58 7.88
C ASP A 203 27.56 -50.28 9.23
N ASN A 204 26.92 -49.84 10.32
CA ASN A 204 26.97 -50.50 11.63
C ASN A 204 26.37 -51.91 11.60
N ALA A 205 25.25 -52.10 10.91
CA ALA A 205 24.63 -53.41 10.74
C ALA A 205 25.53 -54.36 9.93
N ALA A 206 26.16 -53.86 8.86
CA ALA A 206 27.13 -54.63 8.07
C ALA A 206 28.36 -55.03 8.91
N SER A 207 28.89 -54.09 9.70
CA SER A 207 30.01 -54.34 10.62
C SER A 207 29.64 -55.38 11.68
N SER A 208 28.43 -55.30 12.24
CA SER A 208 27.91 -56.28 13.21
C SER A 208 27.77 -57.67 12.60
N LYS A 209 27.30 -57.77 11.35
CA LYS A 209 27.24 -59.02 10.60
C LYS A 209 28.64 -59.63 10.40
N ALA A 210 29.63 -58.81 10.05
CA ALA A 210 31.01 -59.26 9.90
C ALA A 210 31.61 -59.75 11.24
N ALA A 211 31.36 -59.03 12.33
CA ALA A 211 31.77 -59.43 13.67
C ALA A 211 31.15 -60.79 14.06
N ALA A 212 29.85 -60.98 13.81
CA ALA A 212 29.17 -62.26 14.08
C ALA A 212 29.76 -63.43 13.26
N ALA A 213 30.12 -63.20 11.99
CA ALA A 213 30.80 -64.20 11.17
C ALA A 213 32.19 -64.56 11.73
N SER A 214 32.97 -63.57 12.17
CA SER A 214 34.26 -63.78 12.84
C SER A 214 34.12 -64.53 14.17
N SER A 215 33.06 -64.26 14.94
CA SER A 215 32.76 -65.02 16.16
C SER A 215 32.40 -66.47 15.83
N ALA A 216 31.62 -66.72 14.78
CA ALA A 216 31.28 -68.06 14.33
C ALA A 216 32.51 -68.86 13.88
N SER A 217 33.43 -68.23 13.13
CA SER A 217 34.69 -68.89 12.71
C SER A 217 35.62 -69.18 13.90
N SER A 218 35.65 -68.30 14.90
CA SER A 218 36.39 -68.52 16.16
C SER A 218 35.79 -69.68 16.96
N ALA A 219 34.46 -69.78 17.02
CA ALA A 219 33.76 -70.89 17.67
C ALA A 219 34.02 -72.22 16.94
N ALA A 220 34.01 -72.23 15.60
CA ALA A 220 34.34 -73.41 14.80
C ALA A 220 35.79 -73.87 15.01
N SER A 221 36.74 -72.93 15.07
CA SER A 221 38.14 -73.21 15.41
C SER A 221 38.25 -73.82 16.81
N SER A 222 37.55 -73.24 17.78
CA SER A 222 37.53 -73.75 19.17
C SER A 222 36.94 -75.16 19.27
N ALA A 223 35.86 -75.45 18.53
CA ALA A 223 35.28 -76.78 18.44
C ALA A 223 36.27 -77.78 17.80
N SER A 224 37.01 -77.36 16.78
CA SER A 224 38.05 -78.17 16.15
C SER A 224 39.18 -78.49 17.15
N SER A 225 39.66 -77.51 17.90
CA SER A 225 40.65 -77.72 18.97
C SER A 225 40.13 -78.65 20.07
N ALA A 226 38.85 -78.54 20.44
CA ALA A 226 38.23 -79.44 21.41
C ALA A 226 38.16 -80.88 20.88
N SER A 227 37.80 -81.07 19.60
CA SER A 227 37.81 -82.40 18.97
C SER A 227 39.22 -83.00 18.91
N ALA A 228 40.23 -82.21 18.54
CA ALA A 228 41.62 -82.65 18.57
C ALA A 228 42.10 -83.01 19.99
N SER A 229 41.67 -82.25 21.01
CA SER A 229 41.97 -82.57 22.41
C SER A 229 41.30 -83.87 22.87
N LYS A 230 40.07 -84.14 22.41
CA LYS A 230 39.38 -85.41 22.65
C LYS A 230 40.11 -86.59 21.98
N ASP A 231 40.55 -86.41 20.75
CA ASP A 231 41.32 -87.43 20.01
C ASP A 231 42.66 -87.72 20.71
N GLU A 232 43.36 -86.68 21.17
CA GLU A 232 44.59 -86.83 21.94
C GLU A 232 44.34 -87.53 23.28
N ALA A 233 43.30 -87.15 24.02
CA ALA A 233 42.91 -87.86 25.25
C ALA A 233 42.60 -89.34 24.98
N THR A 234 41.96 -89.65 23.86
CA THR A 234 41.66 -91.03 23.44
C THR A 234 42.93 -91.81 23.08
N ARG A 235 43.89 -91.17 22.39
CA ARG A 235 45.22 -91.75 22.13
C ARG A 235 45.97 -92.03 23.42
N GLN A 236 45.99 -91.08 24.35
CA GLN A 236 46.65 -91.22 25.65
C GLN A 236 46.00 -92.35 26.47
N ALA A 237 44.67 -92.46 26.49
CA ALA A 237 43.98 -93.57 27.15
C ALA A 237 44.32 -94.92 26.51
N SER A 238 44.42 -94.98 25.18
CA SER A 238 44.82 -96.20 24.45
C SER A 238 46.27 -96.59 24.74
N ALA A 239 47.17 -95.60 24.79
CA ALA A 239 48.56 -95.81 25.19
C ALA A 239 48.66 -96.29 26.64
N ALA A 240 47.90 -95.71 27.57
CA ALA A 240 47.83 -96.15 28.96
C ALA A 240 47.30 -97.58 29.08
N LYS A 241 46.24 -97.95 28.33
CA LYS A 241 45.74 -99.33 28.25
C LYS A 241 46.80 -100.28 27.68
N GLY A 242 47.51 -99.87 26.65
CA GLY A 242 48.65 -100.61 26.10
C GLY A 242 49.74 -100.84 27.15
N SER A 243 50.16 -99.78 27.85
CA SER A 243 51.13 -99.85 28.95
C SER A 243 50.66 -100.76 30.09
N ALA A 244 49.38 -100.70 30.49
CA ALA A 244 48.81 -101.59 31.49
C ALA A 244 48.81 -103.05 31.03
N THR A 245 48.52 -103.30 29.74
CA THR A 245 48.62 -104.63 29.13
C THR A 245 50.06 -105.13 29.18
N THR A 246 51.03 -104.31 28.77
CA THR A 246 52.47 -104.62 28.86
C THR A 246 52.90 -104.92 30.30
N ALA A 247 52.45 -104.13 31.27
CA ALA A 247 52.73 -104.37 32.68
C ALA A 247 52.13 -105.70 33.17
N THR A 248 50.90 -106.02 32.76
CA THR A 248 50.24 -107.29 33.09
C THR A 248 50.97 -108.49 32.47
N THR A 249 51.44 -108.37 31.22
CA THR A 249 52.27 -109.38 30.56
C THR A 249 53.59 -109.56 31.33
N LYS A 250 54.27 -108.47 31.69
CA LYS A 250 55.52 -108.53 32.47
C LYS A 250 55.32 -109.16 33.85
N ALA A 251 54.21 -108.87 34.53
CA ALA A 251 53.85 -109.52 35.78
C ALA A 251 53.61 -111.03 35.59
N SER A 252 52.95 -111.42 34.49
CA SER A 252 52.72 -112.83 34.15
C SER A 252 54.02 -113.57 33.82
N GLU A 253 54.93 -112.94 33.05
CA GLU A 253 56.28 -113.46 32.77
C GLU A 253 57.11 -113.61 34.05
N ALA A 254 57.03 -112.65 34.96
CA ALA A 254 57.70 -112.70 36.27
C ALA A 254 57.12 -113.83 37.14
N ALA A 255 55.80 -114.02 37.16
CA ALA A 255 55.15 -115.14 37.85
C ALA A 255 55.54 -116.51 37.24
N GLY A 256 55.63 -116.59 35.91
CA GLY A 256 56.14 -117.77 35.20
C GLY A 256 57.60 -118.07 35.58
N SER A 257 58.44 -117.04 35.64
CA SER A 257 59.84 -117.16 36.07
C SER A 257 59.97 -117.60 37.54
N ALA A 258 59.12 -117.09 38.43
CA ALA A 258 59.06 -117.54 39.83
C ALA A 258 58.61 -119.00 39.97
N THR A 259 57.68 -119.45 39.11
CA THR A 259 57.25 -120.85 39.05
C THR A 259 58.38 -121.74 38.55
N ALA A 260 59.10 -121.32 37.51
CA ALA A 260 60.29 -122.02 37.01
C ALA A 260 61.39 -122.12 38.09
N ALA A 261 61.64 -121.02 38.82
CA ALA A 261 62.57 -121.03 39.95
C ALA A 261 62.14 -122.01 41.06
N SER A 262 60.84 -122.10 41.35
CA SER A 262 60.27 -123.05 42.31
C SER A 262 60.44 -124.50 41.84
N GLN A 263 60.25 -124.78 40.56
CA GLN A 263 60.50 -126.10 39.97
C GLN A 263 62.00 -126.46 39.98
N SER A 264 62.88 -125.51 39.67
CA SER A 264 64.32 -125.70 39.79
C SER A 264 64.75 -126.00 41.23
N LYS A 265 64.13 -125.37 42.23
CA LYS A 265 64.35 -125.70 43.65
C LYS A 265 63.96 -127.15 43.96
N VAL A 266 62.78 -127.58 43.52
CA VAL A 266 62.31 -128.98 43.69
C VAL A 266 63.22 -129.98 42.95
N ALA A 267 63.69 -129.62 41.75
CA ALA A 267 64.63 -130.43 40.98
C ALA A 267 66.00 -130.53 41.67
N ALA A 268 66.49 -129.43 42.26
CA ALA A 268 67.72 -129.40 43.04
C ALA A 268 67.59 -130.22 44.33
N GLU A 269 66.48 -130.11 45.05
CA GLU A 269 66.17 -130.93 46.23
C GLU A 269 66.15 -132.43 45.86
N SER A 270 65.49 -132.80 44.75
CA SER A 270 65.48 -134.18 44.25
C SER A 270 66.86 -134.69 43.80
N ALA A 271 67.74 -133.80 43.33
CA ALA A 271 69.12 -134.16 42.98
C ALA A 271 69.97 -134.39 44.24
N ALA A 272 69.78 -133.58 45.28
CA ALA A 272 70.44 -133.75 46.57
C ALA A 272 70.06 -135.10 47.22
N THR A 273 68.78 -135.47 47.23
CA THR A 273 68.33 -136.76 47.78
C THR A 273 68.92 -137.95 47.02
N ARG A 274 69.08 -137.84 45.69
CA ARG A 274 69.73 -138.89 44.88
C ARG A 274 71.23 -139.02 45.14
N ALA A 275 71.92 -137.91 45.38
CA ALA A 275 73.33 -137.94 45.77
C ALA A 275 73.52 -138.62 47.14
N GLU A 276 72.62 -138.38 48.09
CA GLU A 276 72.64 -139.00 49.41
C GLU A 276 72.39 -140.53 49.35
N ILE A 277 71.46 -140.98 48.50
CA ILE A 277 71.21 -142.41 48.26
C ILE A 277 72.42 -143.08 47.54
N ALA A 278 73.05 -142.38 46.60
CA ALA A 278 74.23 -142.89 45.90
C ALA A 278 75.44 -143.06 46.84
N ALA A 279 75.62 -142.14 47.80
CA ALA A 279 76.66 -142.24 48.82
C ALA A 279 76.45 -143.44 49.75
N LYS A 280 75.23 -143.66 50.26
CA LYS A 280 74.89 -144.83 51.08
C LYS A 280 75.12 -146.17 50.37
N ARG A 281 74.88 -146.20 49.05
CA ARG A 281 75.07 -147.41 48.22
C ARG A 281 76.55 -147.73 47.96
N ALA A 282 77.43 -146.74 48.05
CA ALA A 282 78.87 -146.93 47.93
C ALA A 282 79.50 -147.51 49.23
N GLU A 283 78.96 -147.16 50.41
CA GLU A 283 79.37 -147.76 51.69
C GLU A 283 79.00 -149.25 51.79
N ASP A 284 77.80 -149.64 51.35
CA ASP A 284 77.35 -151.04 51.41
C ASP A 284 78.22 -151.99 50.57
N ILE A 285 78.68 -151.56 49.38
CA ILE A 285 79.52 -152.38 48.49
C ILE A 285 80.94 -152.57 49.06
N ALA A 286 81.47 -151.60 49.80
CA ALA A 286 82.79 -151.71 50.43
C ALA A 286 82.82 -152.73 51.59
N SER A 287 81.68 -152.93 52.28
CA SER A 287 81.58 -153.89 53.40
C SER A 287 81.49 -155.36 52.96
N ALA A 288 81.08 -155.64 51.72
CA ALA A 288 80.83 -156.99 51.22
C ALA A 288 82.07 -157.73 50.67
N VAL A 289 83.25 -157.08 50.60
CA VAL A 289 84.48 -157.62 49.99
C VAL A 289 85.60 -157.85 51.02
N ALA A 290 85.26 -158.09 52.29
CA ALA A 290 86.22 -158.59 53.27
C ALA A 290 86.38 -160.11 53.10
N LEU A 291 87.48 -160.55 52.49
CA LEU A 291 87.84 -161.97 52.35
C LEU A 291 88.62 -162.44 53.59
N GLU A 292 88.13 -163.50 54.24
CA GLU A 292 88.78 -164.15 55.40
C GLU A 292 89.62 -165.38 54.97
N ASP A 293 90.64 -165.73 55.76
CA ASP A 293 91.51 -166.88 55.52
C ASP A 293 90.82 -168.23 55.76
N ALA A 294 91.19 -169.25 54.96
CA ALA A 294 90.62 -170.58 55.00
C ALA A 294 91.02 -171.36 56.27
N SER A 295 90.09 -172.15 56.80
CA SER A 295 90.36 -173.13 57.84
C SER A 295 89.79 -174.49 57.46
N THR A 296 90.10 -175.53 58.24
CA THR A 296 89.54 -176.88 58.05
C THR A 296 88.01 -176.95 58.24
N THR A 297 87.38 -175.86 58.70
CA THR A 297 85.93 -175.75 58.91
C THR A 297 85.27 -174.58 58.18
N LYS A 298 86.04 -173.68 57.56
CA LYS A 298 85.53 -172.51 56.81
C LYS A 298 86.26 -172.35 55.48
N LYS A 299 85.50 -172.15 54.41
CA LYS A 299 86.06 -171.78 53.10
C LYS A 299 86.57 -170.34 53.17
N GLY A 300 87.81 -170.13 52.76
CA GLY A 300 88.44 -168.82 52.70
C GLY A 300 89.55 -168.80 51.65
N ILE A 301 90.34 -167.73 51.63
CA ILE A 301 91.56 -167.65 50.82
C ILE A 301 92.71 -168.36 51.55
N VAL A 302 93.58 -169.07 50.83
CA VAL A 302 94.76 -169.72 51.41
C VAL A 302 95.96 -169.52 50.50
N GLN A 303 97.13 -169.30 51.09
CA GLN A 303 98.35 -169.02 50.34
C GLN A 303 99.11 -170.34 50.08
N LEU A 304 99.70 -170.48 48.89
CA LEU A 304 100.30 -171.73 48.41
C LEU A 304 101.82 -171.75 48.68
N SER A 305 102.35 -172.87 49.19
CA SER A 305 103.78 -173.05 49.51
C SER A 305 104.42 -174.21 48.73
N SER A 306 105.65 -174.00 48.26
CA SER A 306 106.41 -174.98 47.46
C SER A 306 107.61 -175.60 48.21
N ALA A 307 107.72 -175.41 49.52
CA ALA A 307 108.81 -175.94 50.34
C ALA A 307 108.56 -177.41 50.73
N THR A 308 109.55 -178.28 50.54
CA THR A 308 109.47 -179.74 50.81
C THR A 308 109.62 -180.11 52.28
N ASN A 309 109.97 -179.15 53.14
CA ASN A 309 110.17 -179.31 54.59
C ASN A 309 109.29 -178.34 55.41
N SER A 310 108.22 -177.80 54.84
CA SER A 310 107.38 -176.82 55.54
C SER A 310 106.50 -177.47 56.60
N THR A 311 106.53 -176.93 57.82
CA THR A 311 105.68 -177.35 58.95
C THR A 311 104.43 -176.48 59.12
N SER A 312 104.08 -175.66 58.12
CA SER A 312 102.97 -174.69 58.22
C SER A 312 101.62 -175.32 57.89
N GLU A 313 100.65 -175.18 58.80
CA GLU A 313 99.25 -175.61 58.62
C GLU A 313 98.34 -174.53 58.01
N SER A 314 98.89 -173.33 57.74
CA SER A 314 98.15 -172.17 57.19
C SER A 314 98.37 -171.98 55.69
N LEU A 315 99.14 -172.87 55.06
CA LEU A 315 99.54 -172.80 53.66
C LEU A 315 99.21 -174.11 52.95
N ALA A 316 98.66 -174.06 51.74
CA ALA A 316 98.40 -175.25 50.95
C ALA A 316 99.68 -175.70 50.21
N ALA A 317 100.03 -176.99 50.29
CA ALA A 317 101.15 -177.54 49.54
C ALA A 317 100.87 -177.50 48.02
N THR A 318 101.83 -177.01 47.24
CA THR A 318 101.72 -177.06 45.78
C THR A 318 102.00 -178.46 45.24
N PRO A 319 101.42 -178.84 44.08
CA PRO A 319 101.76 -180.11 43.42
C PRO A 319 103.27 -180.27 43.17
N LYS A 320 104.00 -179.16 43.04
CA LYS A 320 105.47 -179.14 42.94
C LYS A 320 106.15 -179.59 44.23
N ALA A 321 105.68 -179.13 45.41
CA ALA A 321 106.19 -179.59 46.70
C ALA A 321 105.86 -181.07 46.95
N VAL A 322 104.65 -181.50 46.62
CA VAL A 322 104.22 -182.90 46.77
C VAL A 322 105.04 -183.83 45.88
N LYS A 323 105.27 -183.44 44.62
CA LYS A 323 106.12 -184.18 43.68
C LYS A 323 107.57 -184.30 44.17
N ALA A 324 108.17 -183.19 44.60
CA ALA A 324 109.56 -183.16 45.06
C ALA A 324 109.80 -183.94 46.37
N ALA A 325 108.80 -184.08 47.24
CA ALA A 325 108.88 -184.93 48.42
C ALA A 325 108.77 -186.43 48.10
N TYR A 326 108.01 -186.79 47.06
CA TYR A 326 107.85 -188.18 46.61
C TYR A 326 109.09 -188.71 45.86
N ASP A 327 109.77 -187.85 45.09
CA ASP A 327 110.98 -188.21 44.34
C ASP A 327 112.26 -188.37 45.22
N LEU A 328 112.18 -188.01 46.52
CA LEU A 328 113.26 -188.15 47.52
C LEU A 328 113.09 -189.37 48.45
N ALA A 329 112.03 -190.17 48.24
CA ALA A 329 111.63 -191.33 49.04
C ALA A 329 111.77 -192.64 48.25
#